data_AF-A0AAX6S811-F1
#
_entry.id   AF-A0AAX6S811-F1
#
_cell.length_a   1.000
_cell.length_b   1.000
_cell.length_c   1.000
_cell.angle_alpha   90.00
_cell.angle_beta   90.00
_cell.angle_gamma   90.00
#
_symmetry.space_group_name_H-M   'P 1'
#
loop_
_entity.id
_entity.type
_entity.pdbx_description
1 polymer ?
#
loop_
_entity_poly.entity_id
_entity_poly.type
_entity_poly.pdbx_seq_one_letter_code
_entity_poly.pdbx_strand_id
1 'polypeptide(L)'
;MDWSPAFLLVISLLVTYASLLLLLALLLHLCGQPLHLHSLHKVLLLFILLLVATGLVGLDIQWRQEWHSLRLSLQATAPFLHIGAVAGITLLAWPVADTFYRIHSRGPKILLLFLFFGVVLVFYLAPLCISSPCIMEPRDLPPKPGLVGHRGAPMLAPENTLMSLRKMAECGAAVFETDVMVSSDGVPFLMHDEKLSRTTDVASVFPSRITAHSSDFSWAELKRLNAGAWFLERKPFWRAKQLSGPDRKEAENQTVPTLEELLKAAEALNLSIMFDLRRPPRNHTYYDTFVNQTLETVLSARVPQAMILWLPDEDRANVQQRAPRMRQIYGQQRGNRTEKPQFLNLPYQDLPLLDIKALHQDNVSVNLFVVNKPWLFSLLWCAGIDSVTTNDCQLLQQMHYPIWLIPPQTYLMMWIITNCVSTLLLLCIFLLQGLRVGRSCLKLAELTKESFSSYRRCAKERERTGLETAVLLTRINNFMTE
;
A
#
# COMPACT_ATOMS: atom_id res chain seq x y z
N MET A 1 12.57 14.05 3.68
CA MET A 1 13.01 12.65 3.79
C MET A 1 11.94 11.91 4.57
N ASP A 2 11.35 10.88 3.98
CA ASP A 2 10.35 10.06 4.66
C ASP A 2 11.06 9.19 5.69
N TRP A 3 10.92 9.53 6.96
CA TRP A 3 11.51 8.76 8.08
C TRP A 3 10.79 7.42 8.32
N SER A 4 9.64 7.22 7.68
CA SER A 4 8.77 6.06 7.86
C SER A 4 9.42 4.71 7.55
N PRO A 5 10.26 4.52 6.50
CA PRO A 5 10.86 3.21 6.24
C PRO A 5 11.89 2.83 7.31
N ALA A 6 12.68 3.81 7.77
CA ALA A 6 13.65 3.61 8.83
C ALA A 6 12.95 3.27 10.16
N PHE A 7 11.87 4.00 10.47
CA PHE A 7 11.06 3.75 11.65
C PHE A 7 10.42 2.35 11.63
N LEU A 8 9.84 1.93 10.51
CA LEU A 8 9.27 0.59 10.33
C LEU A 8 10.32 -0.51 10.48
N LEU A 9 11.51 -0.31 9.92
CA LEU A 9 12.62 -1.26 10.03
C LEU A 9 13.05 -1.45 11.50
N VAL A 10 13.20 -0.34 12.24
CA VAL A 10 13.56 -0.38 13.66
C VAL A 10 12.49 -1.09 14.49
N ILE A 11 11.20 -0.74 14.32
CA ILE A 11 10.11 -1.41 15.03
C ILE A 11 10.06 -2.89 14.67
N SER A 12 10.19 -3.25 13.39
CA SER A 12 10.18 -4.64 12.93
C SER A 12 11.30 -5.46 13.57
N LEU A 13 12.51 -4.91 13.68
CA LEU A 13 13.64 -5.56 14.34
C LEU A 13 13.37 -5.77 15.84
N LEU A 14 12.87 -4.73 16.53
CA LEU A 14 12.54 -4.80 17.96
C LEU A 14 11.43 -5.82 18.25
N VAL A 15 10.37 -5.85 17.44
CA VAL A 15 9.27 -6.83 17.54
C VAL A 15 9.79 -8.24 17.29
N THR A 16 10.61 -8.45 16.26
CA THR A 16 11.18 -9.76 15.94
C THR A 16 12.06 -10.26 17.08
N TYR A 17 12.93 -9.39 17.61
CA TYR A 17 13.79 -9.70 18.75
C TYR A 17 12.98 -10.07 20.00
N ALA A 18 11.98 -9.26 20.37
CA ALA A 18 11.11 -9.53 21.51
C ALA A 18 10.34 -10.86 21.33
N SER A 19 9.84 -11.14 20.12
CA SER A 19 9.13 -12.38 19.80
C SER A 19 10.01 -13.61 19.91
N LEU A 20 11.27 -13.53 19.44
CA LEU A 20 12.25 -14.61 19.57
C LEU A 20 12.59 -14.89 21.04
N LEU A 21 12.76 -13.84 21.86
CA LEU A 21 13.01 -14.00 23.29
C LEU A 21 11.81 -14.63 24.01
N LEU A 22 10.58 -14.22 23.67
CA LEU A 22 9.37 -14.80 24.24
C LEU A 22 9.23 -16.28 23.86
N LEU A 23 9.50 -16.63 22.60
CA LEU A 23 9.51 -18.00 22.11
C LEU A 23 10.57 -18.85 22.83
N LEU A 24 11.78 -18.32 22.99
CA LEU A 24 12.86 -18.98 23.72
C LEU A 24 12.48 -19.20 25.19
N ALA A 25 11.87 -18.21 25.83
CA ALA A 25 11.40 -18.31 27.21
C ALA A 25 10.32 -19.38 27.39
N LEU A 26 9.37 -19.45 26.45
CA LEU A 26 8.35 -20.49 26.42
C LEU A 26 8.97 -21.89 26.25
N LEU A 27 9.95 -22.03 25.35
CA LEU A 27 10.66 -23.29 25.11
C LEU A 27 11.46 -23.75 26.35
N LEU A 28 12.14 -22.82 27.04
CA LEU A 28 12.86 -23.11 28.28
C LEU A 28 11.92 -23.55 29.41
N HIS A 29 10.79 -22.87 29.54
CA HIS A 29 9.75 -23.23 30.52
C HIS A 29 9.17 -24.62 30.24
N LEU A 30 8.85 -24.94 28.98
CA LEU A 30 8.38 -26.25 28.56
C LEU A 30 9.41 -27.37 28.80
N CYS A 31 10.71 -27.04 28.75
CA CYS A 31 11.81 -27.95 29.09
C CYS A 31 12.07 -28.07 30.61
N GLY A 32 11.32 -27.36 31.46
CA GLY A 32 11.51 -27.37 32.91
C GLY A 32 12.81 -26.71 33.39
N GLN A 33 13.42 -25.86 32.55
CA GLN A 33 14.64 -25.12 32.90
C GLN A 33 14.27 -23.80 33.61
N PRO A 34 14.95 -23.43 34.71
CA PRO A 34 14.70 -22.17 35.38
C PRO A 34 15.17 -21.00 34.51
N LEU A 35 14.26 -20.04 34.27
CA LEU A 35 14.54 -18.86 33.46
C LEU A 35 15.29 -17.81 34.30
N HIS A 36 16.61 -17.90 34.34
CA HIS A 36 17.43 -16.90 35.04
C HIS A 36 17.79 -15.75 34.08
N LEU A 37 16.85 -14.82 33.86
CA LEU A 37 17.15 -13.56 33.17
C LEU A 37 17.81 -12.57 34.14
N HIS A 38 18.95 -12.01 33.75
CA HIS A 38 19.59 -10.91 34.47
C HIS A 38 18.70 -9.67 34.50
N SER A 39 18.80 -8.88 35.57
CA SER A 39 17.95 -7.70 35.79
C SER A 39 18.06 -6.69 34.65
N LEU A 40 19.23 -6.58 34.02
CA LEU A 40 19.44 -5.72 32.85
C LEU A 40 18.54 -6.13 31.68
N HIS A 41 18.43 -7.42 31.39
CA HIS A 41 17.58 -7.91 30.30
C HIS A 41 16.09 -7.80 30.62
N LYS A 42 15.69 -7.92 31.89
CA LYS A 42 14.31 -7.64 32.29
C LYS A 42 13.94 -6.18 32.03
N VAL A 43 14.82 -5.25 32.42
CA VAL A 43 14.62 -3.81 32.19
C VAL A 43 14.65 -3.51 30.68
N LEU A 44 15.59 -4.08 29.94
CA LEU A 44 15.69 -3.91 28.49
C LEU A 44 14.47 -4.45 27.76
N LEU A 45 13.97 -5.63 28.13
CA LEU A 45 12.75 -6.21 27.54
C LEU A 45 11.54 -5.32 27.83
N LEU A 46 11.40 -4.83 29.06
CA LEU A 46 10.30 -3.94 29.44
C LEU A 46 10.35 -2.61 28.67
N PHE A 47 11.56 -2.07 28.49
CA PHE A 47 11.81 -0.88 27.68
C PHE A 47 11.51 -1.12 26.19
N ILE A 48 11.94 -2.26 25.63
CA ILE A 48 11.63 -2.65 24.25
C ILE A 48 10.12 -2.82 24.06
N LEU A 49 9.44 -3.49 25.00
CA LEU A 49 7.98 -3.65 24.95
C LEU A 49 7.26 -2.30 25.01
N LEU A 50 7.71 -1.38 25.87
CA LEU A 50 7.18 -0.02 25.94
C LEU A 50 7.43 0.76 24.64
N LEU A 51 8.62 0.66 24.06
CA LEU A 51 8.97 1.28 22.77
C LEU A 51 8.13 0.70 21.63
N VAL A 52 7.95 -0.62 21.59
CA VAL A 52 7.12 -1.30 20.59
C VAL A 52 5.67 -0.88 20.76
N ALA A 53 5.13 -0.87 21.98
CA ALA A 53 3.75 -0.43 22.23
C ALA A 53 3.54 1.03 21.83
N THR A 54 4.45 1.92 22.24
CA THR A 54 4.41 3.35 21.88
C THR A 54 4.57 3.54 20.37
N GLY A 55 5.46 2.79 19.74
CA GLY A 55 5.69 2.81 18.30
C GLY A 55 4.48 2.30 17.50
N LEU A 56 3.83 1.24 17.96
CA LEU A 56 2.59 0.72 17.35
C LEU A 56 1.42 1.68 17.51
N VAL A 57 1.27 2.33 18.68
CA VAL A 57 0.27 3.40 18.88
C VAL A 57 0.57 4.61 17.99
N GLY A 58 1.84 5.01 17.89
CA GLY A 58 2.27 6.08 16.99
C GLY A 58 2.00 5.76 15.52
N LEU A 59 2.28 4.52 15.09
CA LEU A 59 1.91 4.02 13.76
C LEU A 59 0.39 4.06 13.58
N ASP A 60 -0.39 3.59 14.54
CA ASP A 60 -1.86 3.57 14.41
C ASP A 60 -2.44 4.98 14.22
N ILE A 61 -1.96 5.95 15.00
CA ILE A 61 -2.40 7.34 14.89
C ILE A 61 -1.96 7.96 13.56
N GLN A 62 -0.69 7.79 13.19
CA GLN A 62 -0.10 8.48 12.04
C GLN A 62 -0.46 7.82 10.70
N TRP A 63 -0.68 6.51 10.69
CA TRP A 63 -0.94 5.69 9.50
C TRP A 63 -2.37 5.15 9.46
N ARG A 64 -3.31 5.77 10.17
CA ARG A 64 -4.71 5.35 10.18
C ARG A 64 -5.30 5.12 8.78
N GLN A 65 -4.93 5.99 7.82
CA GLN A 65 -5.36 5.88 6.42
C GLN A 65 -4.63 4.76 5.66
N GLU A 66 -3.38 4.46 5.98
CA GLU A 66 -2.58 3.42 5.31
C GLU A 66 -2.98 2.00 5.71
N TRP A 67 -3.62 1.81 6.87
CA TRP A 67 -4.20 0.51 7.23
C TRP A 67 -5.25 0.04 6.22
N HIS A 68 -5.97 0.96 5.58
CA HIS A 68 -6.88 0.62 4.49
C HIS A 68 -6.11 0.11 3.25
N SER A 69 -4.96 0.71 2.94
CA SER A 69 -4.04 0.25 1.89
C SER A 69 -3.51 -1.16 2.18
N LEU A 70 -3.25 -1.51 3.45
CA LEU A 70 -2.82 -2.86 3.84
C LEU A 70 -3.89 -3.91 3.52
N ARG A 71 -5.16 -3.63 3.83
CA ARG A 71 -6.27 -4.55 3.50
C ARG A 71 -6.35 -4.83 2.01
N LEU A 72 -6.21 -3.81 1.17
CA LEU A 72 -6.17 -3.95 -0.29
C LEU A 72 -4.97 -4.77 -0.75
N SER A 73 -3.79 -4.50 -0.18
CA SER A 73 -2.60 -5.29 -0.46
C SER A 73 -2.79 -6.77 -0.10
N LEU A 74 -3.44 -7.08 1.02
CA LEU A 74 -3.77 -8.45 1.40
C LEU A 74 -4.76 -9.10 0.43
N GLN A 75 -5.77 -8.39 -0.06
CA GLN A 75 -6.65 -8.92 -1.11
C GLN A 75 -5.88 -9.30 -2.38
N ALA A 76 -4.81 -8.58 -2.72
CA ALA A 76 -3.97 -8.89 -3.87
C ALA A 76 -2.94 -10.01 -3.60
N THR A 77 -2.38 -10.06 -2.38
CA THR A 77 -1.19 -10.88 -2.07
C THR A 77 -1.44 -12.09 -1.19
N ALA A 78 -2.60 -12.19 -0.52
CA ALA A 78 -2.91 -13.26 0.42
C ALA A 78 -2.75 -14.68 -0.14
N PRO A 79 -3.13 -14.99 -1.41
CA PRO A 79 -2.86 -16.30 -2.01
C PRO A 79 -1.39 -16.71 -1.94
N PHE A 80 -0.46 -15.75 -2.12
CA PHE A 80 0.98 -16.00 -2.10
C PHE A 80 1.53 -15.99 -0.68
N LEU A 81 1.03 -15.11 0.19
CA LEU A 81 1.40 -15.07 1.61
C LEU A 81 1.04 -16.37 2.32
N HIS A 82 -0.08 -17.01 1.96
CA HIS A 82 -0.46 -18.33 2.45
C HIS A 82 0.64 -19.37 2.17
N ILE A 83 1.18 -19.41 0.95
CA ILE A 83 2.27 -20.34 0.60
C ILE A 83 3.49 -20.09 1.48
N GLY A 84 3.88 -18.82 1.66
CA GLY A 84 4.97 -18.44 2.55
C GLY A 84 4.73 -18.83 4.01
N ALA A 85 3.52 -18.64 4.53
CA ALA A 85 3.14 -19.01 5.89
C ALA A 85 3.19 -20.53 6.11
N VAL A 86 2.66 -21.32 5.17
CA VAL A 86 2.72 -22.78 5.21
C VAL A 86 4.17 -23.28 5.13
N ALA A 87 5.01 -22.68 4.28
CA ALA A 87 6.43 -23.00 4.23
C ALA A 87 7.12 -22.69 5.57
N GLY A 88 6.83 -21.53 6.17
CA GLY A 88 7.37 -21.11 7.46
C GLY A 88 7.02 -22.09 8.60
N ILE A 89 5.74 -22.46 8.75
CA ILE A 89 5.33 -23.42 9.79
C ILE A 89 5.90 -24.83 9.53
N THR A 90 6.09 -25.21 8.27
CA THR A 90 6.74 -26.47 7.90
C THR A 90 8.21 -26.49 8.33
N LEU A 91 8.94 -25.38 8.16
CA LEU A 91 10.33 -25.27 8.64
C LEU A 91 10.42 -25.34 10.17
N LEU A 92 9.45 -24.76 10.89
CA LEU A 92 9.35 -24.85 12.34
C LEU A 92 9.08 -26.28 12.85
N ALA A 93 8.66 -27.20 11.97
CA ALA A 93 8.44 -28.59 12.36
C ALA A 93 9.72 -29.29 12.83
N TRP A 94 10.89 -28.88 12.33
CA TRP A 94 12.17 -29.49 12.71
C TRP A 94 12.49 -29.31 14.21
N PRO A 95 12.56 -28.08 14.76
CA PRO A 95 12.78 -27.90 16.19
C PRO A 95 11.63 -28.45 17.05
N VAL A 96 10.39 -28.43 16.55
CA VAL A 96 9.24 -29.02 17.26
C VAL A 96 9.38 -30.54 17.35
N ALA A 97 9.74 -31.22 16.26
CA ALA A 97 9.99 -32.66 16.25
C ALA A 97 11.15 -33.03 17.17
N ASP A 98 12.24 -32.26 17.17
CA ASP A 98 13.37 -32.47 18.09
C ASP A 98 12.91 -32.38 19.55
N THR A 99 12.13 -31.34 19.88
CA THR A 99 11.56 -31.15 21.23
C THR A 99 10.62 -32.30 21.62
N PHE A 100 9.76 -32.75 20.70
CA PHE A 100 8.83 -33.85 20.91
C PHE A 100 9.53 -35.17 21.31
N TYR A 101 10.65 -35.50 20.66
CA TYR A 101 11.42 -36.71 20.98
C TYR A 101 12.31 -36.56 22.23
N ARG A 102 12.54 -35.34 22.72
CA ARG A 102 13.29 -35.05 23.96
C ARG A 102 12.42 -35.08 25.21
N ILE A 103 11.20 -34.55 25.14
CA ILE A 103 10.25 -34.60 26.25
C ILE A 103 10.02 -36.07 26.64
N HIS A 104 9.86 -36.38 27.92
CA HIS A 104 9.58 -37.75 28.39
C HIS A 104 8.13 -37.91 28.86
N SER A 105 7.58 -36.89 29.51
CA SER A 105 6.22 -36.87 30.04
C SER A 105 5.16 -36.82 28.94
N ARG A 106 4.10 -37.62 29.09
CA ARG A 106 3.02 -37.72 28.09
C ARG A 106 2.24 -36.41 27.92
N GLY A 107 1.93 -35.71 29.01
CA GLY A 107 1.11 -34.49 28.99
C GLY A 107 1.70 -33.37 28.10
N PRO A 108 2.93 -32.88 28.38
CA PRO A 108 3.57 -31.83 27.57
C PRO A 108 3.79 -32.21 26.11
N LYS A 109 4.03 -33.50 25.80
CA LYS A 109 4.10 -33.96 24.40
C LYS A 109 2.78 -33.76 23.65
N ILE A 110 1.68 -34.20 24.26
CA ILE A 110 0.36 -34.09 23.66
C ILE A 110 0.01 -32.61 23.48
N LEU A 111 0.30 -31.78 24.49
CA LEU A 111 0.09 -30.33 24.40
C LEU A 111 0.91 -29.68 23.26
N LEU A 112 2.20 -30.02 23.14
CA LEU A 112 3.07 -29.49 22.08
C LEU A 112 2.55 -29.87 20.69
N LEU A 113 2.18 -31.14 20.47
CA LEU A 113 1.63 -31.58 19.19
C LEU A 113 0.28 -30.92 18.91
N PHE A 114 -0.60 -30.83 19.91
CA PHE A 114 -1.91 -30.19 19.75
C PHE A 114 -1.78 -28.72 19.35
N LEU A 115 -0.89 -27.95 20.01
CA LEU A 115 -0.63 -26.56 19.68
C LEU A 115 -0.04 -26.43 18.27
N PHE A 116 0.99 -27.23 17.95
CA PHE A 116 1.65 -27.16 16.64
C PHE A 116 0.68 -27.51 15.50
N PHE A 117 -0.01 -28.64 15.58
CA PHE A 117 -0.96 -29.05 14.55
C PHE A 117 -2.22 -28.18 14.52
N GLY A 118 -2.62 -27.58 15.65
CA GLY A 118 -3.64 -26.55 15.67
C GLY A 118 -3.26 -25.33 14.82
N VAL A 119 -2.03 -24.83 14.96
CA VAL A 119 -1.50 -23.74 14.14
C VAL A 119 -1.37 -24.14 12.66
N VAL A 120 -0.88 -25.35 12.38
CA VAL A 120 -0.82 -25.89 11.00
C VAL A 120 -2.22 -25.94 10.38
N LEU A 121 -3.23 -26.42 11.12
CA LEU A 121 -4.60 -26.49 10.64
C LEU A 121 -5.18 -25.11 10.32
N VAL A 122 -4.92 -24.11 11.17
CA VAL A 122 -5.32 -22.72 10.90
C VAL A 122 -4.73 -22.23 9.58
N PHE A 123 -3.43 -22.45 9.33
CA PHE A 123 -2.81 -22.06 8.07
C PHE A 123 -3.37 -22.85 6.89
N TYR A 124 -3.59 -24.16 7.03
CA TYR A 124 -4.15 -25.00 5.97
C TYR A 124 -5.57 -24.61 5.60
N LEU A 125 -6.36 -24.04 6.52
CA LEU A 125 -7.72 -23.57 6.29
C LEU A 125 -7.81 -22.08 5.94
N ALA A 126 -6.72 -21.31 6.08
CA ALA A 126 -6.69 -19.88 5.81
C ALA A 126 -7.22 -19.48 4.41
N PRO A 127 -6.99 -20.26 3.33
CA PRO A 127 -7.57 -19.98 2.01
C PRO A 127 -9.09 -19.83 1.98
N LEU A 128 -9.84 -20.46 2.91
CA LEU A 128 -11.29 -20.29 3.01
C LEU A 128 -11.70 -18.85 3.39
N CYS A 129 -10.81 -18.11 4.06
CA CYS A 129 -11.07 -16.75 4.51
C CYS A 129 -10.46 -15.70 3.56
N ILE A 130 -9.72 -16.12 2.53
CA ILE A 130 -9.09 -15.20 1.59
C ILE A 130 -10.12 -14.80 0.52
N SER A 131 -10.48 -13.52 0.52
CA SER A 131 -11.32 -12.92 -0.51
C SER A 131 -10.50 -11.96 -1.36
N SER A 132 -10.49 -12.18 -2.67
CA SER A 132 -9.82 -11.33 -3.65
C SER A 132 -10.71 -11.13 -4.87
N PRO A 133 -10.89 -9.90 -5.38
CA PRO A 133 -11.62 -9.69 -6.63
C PRO A 133 -10.90 -10.35 -7.81
N CYS A 134 -9.58 -10.57 -7.74
CA CYS A 134 -8.82 -11.18 -8.84
C CYS A 134 -8.87 -12.72 -8.87
N ILE A 135 -9.59 -13.37 -7.95
CA ILE A 135 -9.89 -14.80 -8.06
C ILE A 135 -11.18 -14.95 -8.88
N MET A 136 -11.03 -15.01 -10.20
CA MET A 136 -12.14 -15.12 -11.15
C MET A 136 -11.68 -15.75 -12.47
N GLU A 137 -12.63 -16.20 -13.29
CA GLU A 137 -12.30 -16.70 -14.62
C GLU A 137 -11.92 -15.52 -15.55
N PRO A 138 -10.92 -15.69 -16.44
CA PRO A 138 -10.52 -14.68 -17.42
C PRO A 138 -11.66 -14.09 -18.25
N ARG A 139 -12.68 -14.91 -18.56
CA ARG A 139 -13.86 -14.49 -19.33
C ARG A 139 -14.79 -13.54 -18.59
N ASP A 140 -14.72 -13.55 -17.25
CA ASP A 140 -15.54 -12.70 -16.38
C ASP A 140 -14.80 -11.40 -16.00
N LEU A 141 -13.59 -11.20 -16.54
CA LEU A 141 -12.79 -10.00 -16.30
C LEU A 141 -13.51 -8.76 -16.86
N PRO A 142 -13.75 -7.72 -16.03
CA PRO A 142 -14.33 -6.48 -16.50
C PRO A 142 -13.47 -5.76 -17.55
N PRO A 143 -14.02 -4.79 -18.30
CA PRO A 143 -13.23 -3.92 -19.16
C PRO A 143 -12.08 -3.25 -18.40
N LYS A 144 -10.99 -2.97 -19.11
CA LYS A 144 -9.86 -2.26 -18.53
C LYS A 144 -10.31 -0.87 -18.05
N PRO A 145 -9.99 -0.47 -16.80
CA PRO A 145 -10.32 0.86 -16.31
C PRO A 145 -9.67 1.94 -17.18
N GLY A 146 -10.43 2.99 -17.50
CA GLY A 146 -9.93 4.18 -18.18
C GLY A 146 -8.87 4.91 -17.36
N LEU A 147 -7.99 5.65 -18.04
CA LEU A 147 -6.95 6.42 -17.38
C LEU A 147 -7.29 7.91 -17.35
N VAL A 148 -7.20 8.47 -16.15
CA VAL A 148 -7.28 9.90 -15.86
C VAL A 148 -5.89 10.37 -15.45
N GLY A 149 -5.36 11.40 -16.10
CA GLY A 149 -4.04 11.93 -15.81
C GLY A 149 -4.06 12.87 -14.61
N HIS A 150 -3.48 12.47 -13.49
CA HIS A 150 -3.39 13.30 -12.28
C HIS A 150 -2.45 14.48 -12.55
N ARG A 151 -2.96 15.72 -12.57
CA ARG A 151 -2.19 16.91 -13.00
C ARG A 151 -1.55 16.76 -14.39
N GLY A 152 -2.20 15.97 -15.25
CA GLY A 152 -1.70 15.51 -16.54
C GLY A 152 -0.86 14.24 -16.44
N ALA A 153 0.42 14.29 -16.80
CA ALA A 153 1.37 13.19 -16.73
C ALA A 153 2.63 13.57 -15.94
N PRO A 154 2.55 13.71 -14.61
CA PRO A 154 3.61 14.26 -13.78
C PRO A 154 4.85 13.37 -13.68
N MET A 155 4.79 12.11 -14.11
CA MET A 155 5.99 11.27 -14.29
C MET A 155 6.68 11.45 -15.65
N LEU A 156 6.07 12.20 -16.57
CA LEU A 156 6.56 12.46 -17.93
C LEU A 156 6.82 13.95 -18.21
N ALA A 157 6.26 14.86 -17.43
CA ALA A 157 6.34 16.30 -17.63
C ALA A 157 6.10 17.04 -16.29
N PRO A 158 6.46 18.33 -16.19
CA PRO A 158 6.12 19.14 -15.03
C PRO A 158 4.60 19.19 -14.83
N GLU A 159 4.12 18.85 -13.64
CA GLU A 159 2.69 18.79 -13.31
C GLU A 159 1.95 20.11 -13.61
N ASN A 160 0.66 20.05 -13.95
CA ASN A 160 -0.18 21.24 -14.18
C ASN A 160 0.36 22.21 -15.26
N THR A 161 0.97 21.67 -16.33
CA THR A 161 1.45 22.43 -17.50
C THR A 161 0.81 21.93 -18.81
N LEU A 162 0.88 22.74 -19.87
CA LEU A 162 0.41 22.31 -21.20
C LEU A 162 1.27 21.18 -21.78
N MET A 163 2.56 21.13 -21.44
CA MET A 163 3.41 19.96 -21.74
C MET A 163 2.86 18.69 -21.05
N SER A 164 2.42 18.80 -19.79
CA SER A 164 1.79 17.68 -19.07
C SER A 164 0.53 17.17 -19.77
N LEU A 165 -0.28 18.08 -20.32
CA LEU A 165 -1.48 17.73 -21.10
C LEU A 165 -1.10 16.96 -22.35
N ARG A 166 -0.12 17.45 -23.11
CA ARG A 166 0.39 16.81 -24.32
C ARG A 166 0.95 15.41 -24.03
N LYS A 167 1.80 15.28 -23.01
CA LYS A 167 2.36 13.98 -22.60
C LYS A 167 1.31 13.00 -22.09
N MET A 168 0.26 13.51 -21.47
CA MET A 168 -0.85 12.68 -21.05
C MET A 168 -1.70 12.18 -22.23
N ALA A 169 -1.94 13.02 -23.24
CA ALA A 169 -2.57 12.60 -24.48
C ALA A 169 -1.76 11.48 -25.17
N GLU A 170 -0.43 11.63 -25.22
CA GLU A 170 0.50 10.63 -25.78
C GLU A 170 0.44 9.28 -25.04
N CYS A 171 0.15 9.26 -23.73
CA CYS A 171 0.01 8.03 -22.96
C CYS A 171 -1.40 7.42 -22.99
N GLY A 172 -2.35 8.02 -23.74
CA GLY A 172 -3.69 7.47 -23.95
C GLY A 172 -4.68 7.68 -22.80
N ALA A 173 -4.38 8.59 -21.86
CA ALA A 173 -5.37 9.02 -20.88
C ALA A 173 -6.34 10.04 -21.50
N ALA A 174 -7.61 9.98 -21.11
CA ALA A 174 -8.70 10.71 -21.76
C ALA A 174 -9.17 11.96 -20.99
N VAL A 175 -8.74 12.08 -19.73
CA VAL A 175 -9.18 13.14 -18.80
C VAL A 175 -7.95 13.78 -18.15
N PHE A 176 -7.83 15.11 -18.26
CA PHE A 176 -6.87 15.91 -17.50
C PHE A 176 -7.46 16.26 -16.15
N GLU A 177 -6.99 15.61 -15.10
CA GLU A 177 -7.29 16.01 -13.74
C GLU A 177 -6.33 17.13 -13.30
N THR A 178 -6.81 18.14 -12.59
CA THR A 178 -6.00 19.27 -12.14
C THR A 178 -6.59 19.99 -10.93
N ASP A 179 -5.87 21.01 -10.45
CA ASP A 179 -6.28 21.89 -9.38
C ASP A 179 -6.35 23.31 -9.90
N VAL A 180 -7.47 23.98 -9.67
CA VAL A 180 -7.69 25.38 -10.06
C VAL A 180 -7.64 26.27 -8.83
N MET A 181 -6.89 27.36 -8.94
CA MET A 181 -6.87 28.49 -8.01
C MET A 181 -7.29 29.77 -8.73
N VAL A 182 -7.60 30.82 -7.98
CA VAL A 182 -7.92 32.15 -8.52
C VAL A 182 -6.85 33.14 -8.07
N SER A 183 -6.32 33.94 -8.99
CA SER A 183 -5.33 34.99 -8.71
C SER A 183 -5.95 36.21 -8.02
N SER A 184 -5.12 37.10 -7.49
CA SER A 184 -5.57 38.31 -6.79
C SER A 184 -6.43 39.25 -7.64
N ASP A 185 -6.24 39.21 -8.97
CA ASP A 185 -7.00 39.93 -9.98
C ASP A 185 -8.13 39.11 -10.63
N GLY A 186 -8.35 37.86 -10.20
CA GLY A 186 -9.55 37.10 -10.50
C GLY A 186 -9.42 36.11 -11.65
N VAL A 187 -8.21 35.80 -12.11
CA VAL A 187 -7.94 34.87 -13.20
C VAL A 187 -7.77 33.46 -12.65
N PRO A 188 -8.59 32.47 -13.08
CA PRO A 188 -8.37 31.09 -12.70
C PRO A 188 -7.15 30.47 -13.38
N PHE A 189 -6.30 29.80 -12.61
CA PHE A 189 -5.02 29.21 -13.07
C PHE A 189 -4.78 27.84 -12.42
N LEU A 190 -3.90 27.05 -13.03
CA LEU A 190 -3.60 25.70 -12.56
C LEU A 190 -2.51 25.71 -11.49
N MET A 191 -2.86 25.27 -10.28
CA MET A 191 -1.90 25.13 -9.17
C MET A 191 -2.48 24.25 -8.07
N HIS A 192 -1.70 23.26 -7.63
CA HIS A 192 -2.10 22.39 -6.52
C HIS A 192 -1.78 22.99 -5.15
N ASP A 193 -0.61 23.62 -5.03
CA ASP A 193 -0.08 24.04 -3.74
C ASP A 193 -0.53 25.45 -3.37
N GLU A 194 -0.75 25.68 -2.08
CA GLU A 194 -0.95 27.03 -1.52
C GLU A 194 0.28 27.93 -1.73
N LYS A 195 1.47 27.36 -1.92
CA LYS A 195 2.72 28.09 -2.14
C LYS A 195 3.35 27.69 -3.46
N LEU A 196 3.94 28.66 -4.16
CA LEU A 196 4.54 28.46 -5.48
C LEU A 196 5.92 27.78 -5.44
N SER A 197 6.58 27.74 -4.27
CA SER A 197 8.00 27.35 -4.14
C SER A 197 8.34 25.90 -4.50
N ARG A 198 7.35 25.00 -4.58
CA ARG A 198 7.60 23.60 -4.95
C ARG A 198 7.78 23.45 -6.47
N THR A 199 6.92 24.12 -7.23
CA THR A 199 6.73 23.90 -8.67
C THR A 199 7.06 25.11 -9.52
N THR A 200 7.62 26.18 -8.93
CA THR A 200 8.09 27.34 -9.67
C THR A 200 9.41 27.91 -9.14
N ASP A 201 9.94 28.89 -9.86
CA ASP A 201 11.11 29.70 -9.51
C ASP A 201 10.77 30.97 -8.71
N VAL A 202 9.64 30.99 -7.99
CA VAL A 202 9.19 32.15 -7.18
C VAL A 202 10.27 32.68 -6.23
N ALA A 203 11.16 31.82 -5.73
CA ALA A 203 12.25 32.24 -4.84
C ALA A 203 13.28 33.13 -5.53
N SER A 204 13.47 32.97 -6.83
CA SER A 204 14.35 33.81 -7.64
C SER A 204 13.64 35.08 -8.13
N VAL A 205 12.37 34.96 -8.54
CA VAL A 205 11.62 36.07 -9.15
C VAL A 205 11.01 37.02 -8.10
N PHE A 206 10.52 36.48 -6.98
CA PHE A 206 9.86 37.21 -5.89
C PHE A 206 10.37 36.73 -4.50
N PRO A 207 11.65 36.96 -4.16
CA PRO A 207 12.27 36.41 -2.94
C PRO A 207 11.58 36.83 -1.64
N SER A 208 10.97 38.01 -1.58
CA SER A 208 10.24 38.50 -0.41
C SER A 208 8.86 37.85 -0.21
N ARG A 209 8.37 37.07 -1.20
CA ARG A 209 7.01 36.50 -1.22
C ARG A 209 6.99 34.98 -1.36
N ILE A 210 8.10 34.30 -1.07
CA ILE A 210 8.23 32.82 -1.18
C ILE A 210 7.14 32.07 -0.40
N THR A 211 6.77 32.60 0.77
CA THR A 211 5.78 32.01 1.66
C THR A 211 4.36 32.52 1.45
N ALA A 212 4.16 33.49 0.54
CA ALA A 212 2.85 34.04 0.22
C ALA A 212 1.97 32.97 -0.43
N HIS A 213 0.65 33.13 -0.28
CA HIS A 213 -0.29 32.23 -0.91
C HIS A 213 -0.24 32.47 -2.43
N SER A 214 -0.38 31.41 -3.23
CA SER A 214 -0.37 31.46 -4.70
C SER A 214 -1.45 32.39 -5.25
N SER A 215 -2.64 32.42 -4.63
CA SER A 215 -3.71 33.38 -4.93
C SER A 215 -3.38 34.85 -4.60
N ASP A 216 -2.35 35.16 -3.81
CA ASP A 216 -2.00 36.56 -3.50
C ASP A 216 -1.29 37.24 -4.68
N PHE A 217 -0.86 36.49 -5.69
CA PHE A 217 -0.18 37.02 -6.87
C PHE A 217 -1.20 37.44 -7.94
N SER A 218 -0.90 38.49 -8.69
CA SER A 218 -1.67 38.86 -9.88
C SER A 218 -1.34 37.93 -11.05
N TRP A 219 -2.20 37.86 -12.05
CA TRP A 219 -1.92 37.05 -13.22
C TRP A 219 -0.64 37.48 -13.95
N ALA A 220 -0.40 38.79 -14.05
CA ALA A 220 0.83 39.32 -14.64
C ALA A 220 2.10 38.89 -13.89
N GLU A 221 2.02 38.71 -12.57
CA GLU A 221 3.12 38.17 -11.76
C GLU A 221 3.29 36.66 -11.98
N LEU A 222 2.19 35.90 -11.92
CA LEU A 222 2.19 34.44 -12.11
C LEU A 222 2.77 34.04 -13.47
N LYS A 223 2.43 34.79 -14.53
CA LYS A 223 2.93 34.54 -15.90
C LYS A 223 4.44 34.70 -16.04
N ARG A 224 5.11 35.41 -15.12
CA ARG A 224 6.57 35.57 -15.12
C ARG A 224 7.31 34.36 -14.56
N LEU A 225 6.61 33.45 -13.89
CA LEU A 225 7.21 32.30 -13.23
C LEU A 225 7.43 31.16 -14.20
N ASN A 226 8.59 30.52 -14.06
CA ASN A 226 8.89 29.26 -14.70
C ASN A 226 8.25 28.12 -13.91
N ALA A 227 7.42 27.30 -14.55
CA ALA A 227 6.70 26.19 -13.92
C ALA A 227 7.27 24.80 -14.30
N GLY A 228 8.45 24.74 -14.93
CA GLY A 228 8.98 23.47 -15.46
C GLY A 228 10.44 23.14 -15.14
N ALA A 229 11.32 24.11 -14.95
CA ALA A 229 12.74 23.88 -14.64
C ALA A 229 12.93 23.04 -13.35
N TRP A 230 12.09 23.27 -12.34
CA TRP A 230 12.09 22.51 -11.08
C TRP A 230 11.99 20.99 -11.29
N PHE A 231 11.28 20.55 -12.33
CA PHE A 231 11.05 19.14 -12.63
C PHE A 231 12.37 18.44 -12.98
N LEU A 232 13.24 19.13 -13.72
CA LEU A 232 14.54 18.63 -14.15
C LEU A 232 15.56 18.60 -13.02
N GLU A 233 15.49 19.58 -12.13
CA GLU A 233 16.40 19.74 -10.99
C GLU A 233 16.05 18.77 -9.86
N ARG A 234 14.77 18.73 -9.47
CA ARG A 234 14.32 18.03 -8.25
C ARG A 234 14.02 16.56 -8.49
N LYS A 235 13.69 16.16 -9.74
CA LYS A 235 13.31 14.78 -10.10
C LYS A 235 12.26 14.21 -9.13
N PRO A 236 11.03 14.75 -9.11
CA PRO A 236 10.03 14.45 -8.09
C PRO A 236 9.67 12.96 -7.98
N PHE A 237 9.88 12.20 -9.06
CA PHE A 237 9.66 10.77 -9.09
C PHE A 237 10.94 10.03 -9.44
N TRP A 238 11.41 9.17 -8.54
CA TRP A 238 12.64 8.40 -8.74
C TRP A 238 12.59 7.45 -9.96
N ARG A 239 11.39 7.06 -10.41
CA ARG A 239 11.19 6.23 -11.62
C ARG A 239 10.93 7.03 -12.89
N ALA A 240 10.80 8.35 -12.82
CA ALA A 240 10.55 9.15 -14.02
C ALA A 240 11.71 8.96 -15.00
N LYS A 241 11.38 8.69 -16.26
CA LYS A 241 12.37 8.62 -17.32
C LYS A 241 12.97 10.00 -17.53
N GLN A 242 14.25 10.05 -17.86
CA GLN A 242 14.90 11.30 -18.21
C GLN A 242 14.30 11.84 -19.52
N LEU A 243 13.99 13.14 -19.53
CA LEU A 243 13.44 13.79 -20.72
C LEU A 243 14.48 13.83 -21.84
N SER A 244 13.99 13.64 -23.07
CA SER A 244 14.78 13.79 -24.29
C SER A 244 15.26 15.24 -24.47
N GLY A 245 16.25 15.49 -25.33
CA GLY A 245 16.76 16.85 -25.57
C GLY A 245 15.66 17.88 -25.91
N PRO A 246 14.76 17.60 -26.87
CA PRO A 246 13.63 18.46 -27.17
C PRO A 246 12.65 18.63 -26.00
N ASP A 247 12.23 17.53 -25.35
CA ASP A 247 11.29 17.59 -24.23
C ASP A 247 11.88 18.35 -23.03
N ARG A 248 13.20 18.26 -22.83
CA ARG A 248 13.90 19.01 -21.79
C ARG A 248 13.83 20.51 -22.03
N LYS A 249 14.07 20.97 -23.27
CA LYS A 249 13.95 22.38 -23.63
C LYS A 249 12.50 22.88 -23.50
N GLU A 250 11.51 22.05 -23.83
CA GLU A 250 10.10 22.37 -23.63
C GLU A 250 9.77 22.51 -22.13
N ALA A 251 10.25 21.59 -21.31
CA ALA A 251 10.09 21.64 -19.85
C ALA A 251 10.73 22.90 -19.24
N GLU A 252 11.94 23.26 -19.69
CA GLU A 252 12.63 24.49 -19.23
C GLU A 252 11.88 25.77 -19.57
N ASN A 253 10.93 25.75 -20.52
CA ASN A 253 10.18 26.91 -20.97
C ASN A 253 8.70 26.91 -20.54
N GLN A 254 8.27 25.98 -19.68
CA GLN A 254 6.88 25.98 -19.20
C GLN A 254 6.60 27.15 -18.24
N THR A 255 5.41 27.72 -18.36
CA THR A 255 4.85 28.73 -17.44
C THR A 255 3.65 28.16 -16.71
N VAL A 256 3.16 28.86 -15.68
CA VAL A 256 1.87 28.55 -15.05
C VAL A 256 0.75 28.82 -16.06
N PRO A 257 -0.11 27.85 -16.42
CA PRO A 257 -1.19 28.08 -17.37
C PRO A 257 -2.47 28.59 -16.67
N THR A 258 -3.25 29.38 -17.39
CA THR A 258 -4.65 29.67 -17.02
C THR A 258 -5.54 28.47 -17.24
N LEU A 259 -6.70 28.46 -16.58
CA LEU A 259 -7.76 27.49 -16.88
C LEU A 259 -8.23 27.62 -18.33
N GLU A 260 -8.36 28.84 -18.86
CA GLU A 260 -8.79 29.07 -20.25
C GLU A 260 -7.82 28.46 -21.27
N GLU A 261 -6.51 28.61 -21.06
CA GLU A 261 -5.48 27.98 -21.91
C GLU A 261 -5.58 26.46 -21.87
N LEU A 262 -5.79 25.87 -20.69
CA LEU A 262 -6.00 24.43 -20.56
C LEU A 262 -7.26 23.97 -21.32
N LEU A 263 -8.39 24.68 -21.15
CA LEU A 263 -9.67 24.35 -21.79
C LEU A 263 -9.53 24.30 -23.32
N LYS A 264 -8.92 25.33 -23.92
CA LYS A 264 -8.69 25.40 -25.37
C LYS A 264 -7.72 24.32 -25.85
N ALA A 265 -6.65 24.07 -25.10
CA ALA A 265 -5.68 23.04 -25.46
C ALA A 265 -6.28 21.62 -25.37
N ALA A 266 -7.13 21.36 -24.38
CA ALA A 266 -7.83 20.09 -24.23
C ALA A 266 -8.88 19.89 -25.33
N GLU A 267 -9.61 20.94 -25.72
CA GLU A 267 -10.56 20.89 -26.84
C GLU A 267 -9.85 20.51 -28.15
N ALA A 268 -8.70 21.13 -28.43
CA ALA A 268 -7.90 20.82 -29.62
C ALA A 268 -7.40 19.36 -29.66
N LEU A 269 -7.28 18.71 -28.49
CA LEU A 269 -6.89 17.31 -28.35
C LEU A 269 -8.09 16.37 -28.14
N ASN A 270 -9.32 16.89 -28.13
CA ASN A 270 -10.55 16.15 -27.81
C ASN A 270 -10.48 15.42 -26.46
N LEU A 271 -9.93 16.07 -25.44
CA LEU A 271 -9.78 15.54 -24.09
C LEU A 271 -10.82 16.15 -23.15
N SER A 272 -11.18 15.41 -22.10
CA SER A 272 -12.00 15.94 -21.01
C SER A 272 -11.12 16.56 -19.92
N ILE A 273 -11.68 17.46 -19.11
CA ILE A 273 -10.99 18.06 -17.98
C ILE A 273 -11.82 17.82 -16.71
N MET A 274 -11.16 17.34 -15.67
CA MET A 274 -11.67 17.24 -14.31
C MET A 274 -10.83 18.14 -13.42
N PHE A 275 -11.43 18.88 -12.49
CA PHE A 275 -10.62 19.70 -11.60
C PHE A 275 -11.19 19.86 -10.21
N ASP A 276 -10.32 19.87 -9.22
CA ASP A 276 -10.59 20.42 -7.90
C ASP A 276 -10.53 21.96 -7.96
N LEU A 277 -11.40 22.62 -7.22
CA LEU A 277 -11.36 24.07 -7.05
C LEU A 277 -10.89 24.42 -5.63
N ARG A 278 -9.75 25.09 -5.54
CA ARG A 278 -9.11 25.45 -4.28
C ARG A 278 -9.59 26.83 -3.85
N ARG A 279 -10.15 26.91 -2.64
CA ARG A 279 -10.65 28.15 -2.05
C ARG A 279 -9.48 29.08 -1.68
N PRO A 280 -9.50 30.36 -2.09
CA PRO A 280 -8.49 31.34 -1.69
C PRO A 280 -8.48 31.62 -0.17
N PRO A 281 -7.47 32.36 0.34
CA PRO A 281 -7.45 32.85 1.72
C PRO A 281 -8.64 33.76 2.05
N ARG A 282 -9.05 33.83 3.33
CA ARG A 282 -10.24 34.59 3.78
C ARG A 282 -10.21 36.09 3.46
N ASN A 283 -9.02 36.67 3.35
CA ASN A 283 -8.82 38.08 3.01
C ASN A 283 -8.76 38.35 1.50
N HIS A 284 -8.90 37.32 0.67
CA HIS A 284 -8.82 37.43 -0.78
C HIS A 284 -10.11 38.03 -1.35
N THR A 285 -10.00 38.96 -2.31
CA THR A 285 -11.13 39.66 -2.95
C THR A 285 -12.21 38.71 -3.47
N TYR A 286 -11.79 37.56 -4.02
CA TYR A 286 -12.67 36.55 -4.60
C TYR A 286 -12.97 35.37 -3.67
N TYR A 287 -12.78 35.50 -2.36
CA TYR A 287 -12.97 34.40 -1.40
C TYR A 287 -14.36 33.75 -1.48
N ASP A 288 -15.42 34.56 -1.63
CA ASP A 288 -16.80 34.09 -1.69
C ASP A 288 -17.29 33.85 -3.14
N THR A 289 -16.59 34.39 -4.13
CA THR A 289 -17.02 34.35 -5.54
C THR A 289 -16.11 33.53 -6.44
N PHE A 290 -15.12 32.82 -5.89
CA PHE A 290 -14.15 32.04 -6.67
C PHE A 290 -14.82 30.97 -7.57
N VAL A 291 -15.88 30.31 -7.09
CA VAL A 291 -16.69 29.37 -7.89
C VAL A 291 -17.28 30.08 -9.11
N ASN A 292 -17.85 31.27 -8.90
CA ASN A 292 -18.42 32.06 -9.97
C ASN A 292 -17.33 32.48 -10.98
N GLN A 293 -16.16 32.92 -10.53
CA GLN A 293 -15.05 33.29 -11.43
C GLN A 293 -14.56 32.12 -12.30
N THR A 294 -14.46 30.94 -11.71
CA THR A 294 -14.13 29.72 -12.45
C THR A 294 -15.23 29.37 -13.44
N LEU A 295 -16.51 29.42 -13.04
CA LEU A 295 -17.64 29.11 -13.92
C LEU A 295 -17.71 30.09 -15.11
N GLU A 296 -17.57 31.40 -14.87
CA GLU A 296 -17.54 32.40 -15.95
C GLU A 296 -16.42 32.11 -16.93
N THR A 297 -15.22 31.77 -16.44
CA THR A 297 -14.07 31.44 -17.29
C THR A 297 -14.34 30.20 -18.15
N VAL A 298 -14.98 29.17 -17.59
CA VAL A 298 -15.37 27.97 -18.36
C VAL A 298 -16.40 28.31 -19.44
N LEU A 299 -17.40 29.13 -19.11
CA LEU A 299 -18.43 29.55 -20.06
C LEU A 299 -17.88 30.47 -21.15
N SER A 300 -16.97 31.39 -20.80
CA SER A 300 -16.36 32.34 -21.74
C SER A 300 -15.35 31.68 -22.68
N ALA A 301 -14.75 30.55 -22.29
CA ALA A 301 -13.83 29.78 -23.13
C ALA A 301 -14.52 29.17 -24.37
N ARG A 302 -15.87 29.06 -24.36
CA ARG A 302 -16.71 28.54 -25.46
C ARG A 302 -16.40 27.09 -25.89
N VAL A 303 -15.81 26.30 -25.00
CA VAL A 303 -15.57 24.87 -25.23
C VAL A 303 -16.83 24.03 -24.95
N PRO A 304 -16.97 22.82 -25.52
CA PRO A 304 -18.12 21.95 -25.27
C PRO A 304 -18.27 21.59 -23.78
N GLN A 305 -19.38 22.00 -23.15
CA GLN A 305 -19.62 21.74 -21.71
C GLN A 305 -19.48 20.26 -21.31
N ALA A 306 -19.81 19.32 -22.20
CA ALA A 306 -19.72 17.89 -21.94
C ALA A 306 -18.29 17.39 -21.68
N MET A 307 -17.25 18.14 -22.09
CA MET A 307 -15.86 17.80 -21.79
C MET A 307 -15.48 18.13 -20.33
N ILE A 308 -16.29 18.92 -19.63
CA ILE A 308 -16.00 19.40 -18.28
C ILE A 308 -16.63 18.48 -17.24
N LEU A 309 -15.78 17.97 -16.36
CA LEU A 309 -16.10 17.12 -15.22
C LEU A 309 -16.00 17.98 -13.95
N TRP A 310 -17.13 18.54 -13.54
CA TRP A 310 -17.23 19.45 -12.41
C TRP A 310 -17.27 18.69 -11.09
N LEU A 311 -16.12 18.65 -10.43
CA LEU A 311 -15.93 18.02 -9.12
C LEU A 311 -16.35 18.89 -7.91
N PRO A 312 -16.21 20.24 -7.91
CA PRO A 312 -16.52 21.05 -6.73
C PRO A 312 -17.96 20.90 -6.25
N ASP A 313 -18.12 20.63 -4.94
CA ASP A 313 -19.45 20.51 -4.30
C ASP A 313 -20.09 21.87 -4.01
N GLU A 314 -19.28 22.92 -3.85
CA GLU A 314 -19.77 24.26 -3.52
C GLU A 314 -20.54 24.88 -4.70
N ASP A 315 -21.69 25.49 -4.38
CA ASP A 315 -22.58 26.16 -5.34
C ASP A 315 -23.01 25.30 -6.54
N ARG A 316 -23.00 23.96 -6.38
CA ARG A 316 -23.30 23.00 -7.45
C ARG A 316 -24.67 23.23 -8.12
N ALA A 317 -25.70 23.57 -7.35
CA ALA A 317 -27.03 23.82 -7.88
C ALA A 317 -27.04 24.98 -8.89
N ASN A 318 -26.32 26.07 -8.59
CA ASN A 318 -26.17 27.20 -9.51
C ASN A 318 -25.35 26.81 -10.75
N VAL A 319 -24.27 26.03 -10.58
CA VAL A 319 -23.46 25.51 -11.70
C VAL A 319 -24.32 24.65 -12.63
N GLN A 320 -25.11 23.73 -12.09
CA GLN A 320 -26.02 22.87 -12.87
C GLN A 320 -27.08 23.70 -13.61
N GLN A 321 -27.63 24.73 -12.98
CA GLN A 321 -28.62 25.63 -13.61
C GLN A 321 -28.01 26.40 -14.79
N ARG A 322 -26.80 26.93 -14.62
CA ARG A 322 -26.12 27.77 -15.62
C ARG A 322 -25.45 26.96 -16.73
N ALA A 323 -25.04 25.73 -16.43
CA ALA A 323 -24.31 24.86 -17.34
C ALA A 323 -24.77 23.39 -17.24
N PRO A 324 -26.02 23.10 -17.66
CA PRO A 324 -26.65 21.79 -17.45
C PRO A 324 -26.00 20.64 -18.22
N ARG A 325 -25.11 20.93 -19.20
CA ARG A 325 -24.41 19.90 -19.97
C ARG A 325 -23.02 19.55 -19.39
N MET A 326 -22.57 20.21 -18.34
CA MET A 326 -21.35 19.81 -17.63
C MET A 326 -21.58 18.55 -16.82
N ARG A 327 -20.64 17.59 -16.88
CA ARG A 327 -20.74 16.34 -16.12
C ARG A 327 -20.44 16.60 -14.65
N GLN A 328 -21.37 16.26 -13.78
CA GLN A 328 -21.22 16.46 -12.34
C GLN A 328 -20.55 15.25 -11.71
N ILE A 329 -19.40 15.45 -11.07
CA ILE A 329 -18.65 14.41 -10.37
C ILE A 329 -18.69 14.68 -8.88
N TYR A 330 -18.89 13.62 -8.11
CA TYR A 330 -19.10 13.70 -6.67
C TYR A 330 -17.96 13.03 -5.92
N GLY A 331 -17.42 13.73 -4.93
CA GLY A 331 -16.50 13.16 -3.96
C GLY A 331 -17.21 12.29 -2.92
N GLN A 332 -16.48 11.96 -1.85
CA GLN A 332 -17.02 11.24 -0.70
C GLN A 332 -18.22 11.97 -0.09
N GLN A 333 -19.26 11.24 0.28
CA GLN A 333 -20.51 11.83 0.75
C GLN A 333 -20.30 12.62 2.06
N ARG A 334 -20.45 13.95 1.98
CA ARG A 334 -20.50 14.84 3.14
C ARG A 334 -21.96 15.19 3.45
N GLY A 335 -22.58 14.49 4.40
CA GLY A 335 -23.95 14.74 4.85
C GLY A 335 -25.06 14.04 4.04
N ASN A 336 -26.31 14.49 4.20
CA ASN A 336 -27.46 13.95 3.46
C ASN A 336 -27.50 14.53 2.04
N ARG A 337 -27.10 13.74 1.05
CA ARG A 337 -27.32 14.06 -0.37
C ARG A 337 -28.74 13.68 -0.76
N THR A 338 -29.46 14.61 -1.37
CA THR A 338 -30.77 14.37 -2.01
C THR A 338 -30.64 13.87 -3.45
N GLU A 339 -29.51 14.16 -4.10
CA GLU A 339 -29.24 13.78 -5.49
C GLU A 339 -28.47 12.47 -5.58
N LYS A 340 -28.89 11.61 -6.53
CA LYS A 340 -28.15 10.39 -6.88
C LYS A 340 -26.97 10.74 -7.80
N PRO A 341 -25.72 10.46 -7.40
CA PRO A 341 -24.55 10.78 -8.21
C PRO A 341 -24.46 9.87 -9.43
N GLN A 342 -24.13 10.43 -10.60
CA GLN A 342 -23.82 9.64 -11.81
C GLN A 342 -22.34 9.26 -11.91
N PHE A 343 -21.46 10.09 -11.36
CA PHE A 343 -20.02 9.90 -11.38
C PHE A 343 -19.46 10.11 -9.97
N LEU A 344 -18.68 9.14 -9.49
CA LEU A 344 -17.99 9.21 -8.22
C LEU A 344 -16.48 9.36 -8.44
N ASN A 345 -15.83 10.22 -7.67
CA ASN A 345 -14.38 10.36 -7.62
C ASN A 345 -13.92 10.19 -6.18
N LEU A 346 -13.36 9.03 -5.85
CA LEU A 346 -13.09 8.61 -4.47
C LEU A 346 -11.63 8.19 -4.27
N PRO A 347 -11.09 8.31 -3.04
CA PRO A 347 -9.80 7.72 -2.73
C PRO A 347 -9.86 6.19 -2.90
N TYR A 348 -8.79 5.58 -3.43
CA TYR A 348 -8.78 4.13 -3.70
C TYR A 348 -8.99 3.28 -2.42
N GLN A 349 -8.69 3.84 -1.25
CA GLN A 349 -8.89 3.21 0.06
C GLN A 349 -10.36 2.90 0.36
N ASP A 350 -11.30 3.58 -0.31
CA ASP A 350 -12.74 3.38 -0.10
C ASP A 350 -13.26 2.10 -0.79
N LEU A 351 -12.48 1.46 -1.69
CA LEU A 351 -12.91 0.27 -2.44
C LEU A 351 -13.62 -0.81 -1.57
N PRO A 352 -13.13 -1.20 -0.38
CA PRO A 352 -13.78 -2.23 0.42
C PRO A 352 -15.15 -1.83 0.99
N LEU A 353 -15.51 -0.55 0.92
CA LEU A 353 -16.79 0.02 1.34
C LEU A 353 -17.77 0.17 0.18
N LEU A 354 -17.32 -0.02 -1.06
CA LEU A 354 -18.12 0.14 -2.27
C LEU A 354 -18.67 -1.20 -2.73
N ASP A 355 -19.97 -1.23 -3.04
CA ASP A 355 -20.57 -2.28 -3.85
C ASP A 355 -20.59 -1.83 -5.30
N ILE A 356 -19.52 -2.17 -6.04
CA ILE A 356 -19.35 -1.76 -7.44
C ILE A 356 -20.49 -2.30 -8.32
N LYS A 357 -20.99 -3.51 -8.03
CA LYS A 357 -22.09 -4.10 -8.80
C LYS A 357 -23.38 -3.32 -8.60
N ALA A 358 -23.69 -2.94 -7.36
CA ALA A 358 -24.85 -2.11 -7.06
C ALA A 358 -24.74 -0.71 -7.69
N LEU A 359 -23.54 -0.10 -7.63
CA LEU A 359 -23.28 1.20 -8.26
C LEU A 359 -23.49 1.14 -9.78
N HIS A 360 -23.00 0.09 -10.44
CA HIS A 360 -23.22 -0.12 -11.88
C HIS A 360 -24.67 -0.37 -12.24
N GLN A 361 -25.45 -1.06 -11.39
CA GLN A 361 -26.91 -1.23 -11.58
C GLN A 361 -27.65 0.11 -11.55
N ASP A 362 -27.15 1.07 -10.76
CA ASP A 362 -27.68 2.44 -10.68
C ASP A 362 -27.06 3.39 -11.74
N ASN A 363 -26.30 2.86 -12.71
CA ASN A 363 -25.56 3.61 -13.74
C ASN A 363 -24.58 4.66 -13.16
N VAL A 364 -23.94 4.32 -12.04
CA VAL A 364 -22.93 5.16 -11.40
C VAL A 364 -21.53 4.71 -11.81
N SER A 365 -20.79 5.57 -12.50
CA SER A 365 -19.38 5.31 -12.82
C SER A 365 -18.45 5.75 -11.69
N VAL A 366 -17.43 4.96 -11.40
CA VAL A 366 -16.51 5.18 -10.28
C VAL A 366 -15.08 5.41 -10.79
N ASN A 367 -14.52 6.56 -10.43
CA ASN A 367 -13.10 6.87 -10.56
C ASN A 367 -12.40 6.80 -9.21
N LEU A 368 -11.25 6.11 -9.14
CA LEU A 368 -10.43 6.03 -7.93
C LEU A 368 -9.06 6.69 -8.08
N PHE A 369 -8.62 7.43 -7.06
CA PHE A 369 -7.36 8.20 -7.09
C PHE A 369 -6.50 8.03 -5.82
N VAL A 370 -5.18 8.24 -5.86
CA VAL A 370 -4.28 8.26 -7.02
C VAL A 370 -3.57 6.90 -7.13
N VAL A 371 -3.71 6.21 -8.25
CA VAL A 371 -3.28 4.82 -8.45
C VAL A 371 -2.04 4.78 -9.33
N ASN A 372 -0.87 4.44 -8.76
CA ASN A 372 0.41 4.44 -9.49
C ASN A 372 1.06 3.07 -9.59
N LYS A 373 0.50 2.05 -8.92
CA LYS A 373 1.14 0.73 -8.80
C LYS A 373 0.39 -0.29 -9.67
N PRO A 374 1.10 -1.08 -10.50
CA PRO A 374 0.49 -2.11 -11.33
C PRO A 374 -0.38 -3.11 -10.56
N TRP A 375 0.07 -3.53 -9.37
CA TRP A 375 -0.70 -4.45 -8.54
C TRP A 375 -2.04 -3.86 -8.07
N LEU A 376 -2.03 -2.57 -7.70
CA LEU A 376 -3.23 -1.88 -7.24
C LEU A 376 -4.19 -1.67 -8.42
N PHE A 377 -3.66 -1.25 -9.57
CA PHE A 377 -4.44 -1.16 -10.81
C PHE A 377 -5.08 -2.50 -11.18
N SER A 378 -4.35 -3.61 -11.01
CA SER A 378 -4.87 -4.96 -11.27
C SER A 378 -6.03 -5.30 -10.35
N LEU A 379 -5.89 -5.02 -9.05
CA LEU A 379 -6.96 -5.23 -8.06
C LEU A 379 -8.22 -4.44 -8.42
N LEU A 380 -8.06 -3.16 -8.78
CA LEU A 380 -9.17 -2.28 -9.18
C LEU A 380 -9.82 -2.72 -10.50
N TRP A 381 -9.02 -3.21 -11.45
CA TRP A 381 -9.52 -3.79 -12.70
C TRP A 381 -10.37 -5.03 -12.41
N CYS A 382 -9.87 -5.98 -11.63
CA CYS A 382 -10.66 -7.15 -11.23
C CYS A 382 -11.93 -6.77 -10.46
N ALA A 383 -11.89 -5.69 -9.67
CA ALA A 383 -13.05 -5.21 -8.92
C ALA A 383 -14.12 -4.53 -9.81
N GLY A 384 -13.82 -4.24 -11.08
CA GLY A 384 -14.74 -3.61 -12.01
C GLY A 384 -14.79 -2.08 -11.94
N ILE A 385 -13.70 -1.42 -11.52
CA ILE A 385 -13.64 0.04 -11.49
C ILE A 385 -13.62 0.62 -12.91
N ASP A 386 -14.36 1.71 -13.14
CA ASP A 386 -14.50 2.33 -14.48
C ASP A 386 -13.26 3.12 -14.90
N SER A 387 -12.64 3.86 -13.98
CA SER A 387 -11.41 4.60 -14.26
C SER A 387 -10.53 4.81 -13.04
N VAL A 388 -9.26 5.13 -13.27
CA VAL A 388 -8.31 5.51 -12.22
C VAL A 388 -7.58 6.79 -12.58
N THR A 389 -7.33 7.63 -11.57
CA THR A 389 -6.46 8.79 -11.68
C THR A 389 -5.04 8.39 -11.32
N THR A 390 -4.07 8.69 -12.19
CA THR A 390 -2.70 8.18 -12.07
C THR A 390 -1.64 9.22 -12.45
N ASN A 391 -0.49 9.14 -11.79
CA ASN A 391 0.73 9.84 -12.19
C ASN A 391 1.50 9.08 -13.29
N ASP A 392 1.30 7.76 -13.39
CA ASP A 392 2.12 6.84 -14.21
C ASP A 392 1.30 6.22 -15.35
N CYS A 393 0.62 7.06 -16.12
CA CYS A 393 -0.24 6.61 -17.20
C CYS A 393 0.51 5.75 -18.25
N GLN A 394 1.78 6.05 -18.53
CA GLN A 394 2.63 5.25 -19.43
C GLN A 394 2.74 3.78 -18.98
N LEU A 395 2.79 3.52 -17.67
CA LEU A 395 2.96 2.18 -17.12
C LEU A 395 1.64 1.43 -17.15
N LEU A 396 0.56 2.08 -16.69
CA LEU A 396 -0.76 1.45 -16.61
C LEU A 396 -1.39 1.26 -18.01
N GLN A 397 -1.08 2.13 -18.98
CA GLN A 397 -1.55 1.98 -20.34
C GLN A 397 -1.01 0.70 -21.01
N GLN A 398 0.24 0.33 -20.71
CA GLN A 398 0.87 -0.89 -21.24
C GLN A 398 0.31 -2.19 -20.63
N MET A 399 -0.46 -2.10 -19.56
CA MET A 399 -1.08 -3.28 -18.95
C MET A 399 -2.25 -3.75 -19.80
N HIS A 400 -2.06 -4.89 -20.48
CA HIS A 400 -3.13 -5.57 -21.23
C HIS A 400 -3.90 -6.59 -20.41
N TYR A 401 -3.45 -6.88 -19.18
CA TYR A 401 -4.08 -7.83 -18.29
C TYR A 401 -3.74 -7.52 -16.81
N PRO A 402 -4.64 -7.82 -15.84
CA PRO A 402 -4.32 -7.70 -14.43
C PRO A 402 -3.19 -8.64 -14.02
N ILE A 403 -2.26 -8.10 -13.24
CA ILE A 403 -1.24 -8.87 -12.55
C ILE A 403 -1.94 -9.60 -11.40
N TRP A 404 -1.72 -10.91 -11.32
CA TRP A 404 -2.31 -11.80 -10.31
C TRP A 404 -3.81 -12.10 -10.47
N LEU A 405 -4.34 -12.08 -11.70
CA LEU A 405 -5.59 -12.79 -11.95
C LEU A 405 -5.35 -14.30 -11.81
N ILE A 406 -6.13 -14.96 -10.95
CA ILE A 406 -5.99 -16.39 -10.67
C ILE A 406 -7.35 -17.06 -10.90
N PRO A 407 -7.49 -17.97 -11.88
CA PRO A 407 -8.70 -18.75 -12.02
C PRO A 407 -9.01 -19.56 -10.73
N PRO A 408 -10.28 -19.70 -10.33
CA PRO A 408 -10.66 -20.43 -9.11
C PRO A 408 -10.08 -21.86 -9.03
N GLN A 409 -10.01 -22.57 -10.16
CA GLN A 409 -9.40 -23.91 -10.22
C GLN A 409 -7.89 -23.87 -9.95
N THR A 410 -7.19 -22.88 -10.49
CA THR A 410 -5.75 -22.68 -10.24
C THR A 410 -5.51 -22.33 -8.77
N TYR A 411 -6.34 -21.46 -8.19
CA TYR A 411 -6.26 -21.13 -6.77
C TYR A 411 -6.46 -22.36 -5.88
N LEU A 412 -7.47 -23.18 -6.17
CA LEU A 412 -7.71 -24.44 -5.47
C LEU A 412 -6.54 -25.42 -5.62
N MET A 413 -5.96 -25.53 -6.81
CA MET A 413 -4.80 -26.39 -7.05
C MET A 413 -3.57 -25.91 -6.25
N MET A 414 -3.28 -24.60 -6.25
CA MET A 414 -2.22 -24.01 -5.45
C MET A 414 -2.37 -24.35 -3.97
N TRP A 415 -3.60 -24.24 -3.45
CA TRP A 415 -3.92 -24.58 -2.08
C TRP A 415 -3.68 -26.07 -1.77
N ILE A 416 -4.28 -26.97 -2.56
CA ILE A 416 -4.14 -28.43 -2.36
C ILE A 416 -2.67 -28.84 -2.42
N ILE A 417 -1.93 -28.41 -3.44
CA ILE A 417 -0.51 -28.75 -3.61
C ILE A 417 0.30 -28.27 -2.42
N THR A 418 0.11 -27.01 -1.99
CA THR A 418 0.84 -26.44 -0.85
C THR A 418 0.64 -27.25 0.41
N ASN A 419 -0.61 -27.65 0.71
CA ASN A 419 -0.92 -28.44 1.89
C ASN A 419 -0.38 -29.88 1.80
N CYS A 420 -0.49 -30.52 0.62
CA CYS A 420 0.02 -31.87 0.40
C CYS A 420 1.56 -31.93 0.55
N VAL A 421 2.27 -30.98 -0.06
CA VAL A 421 3.75 -30.89 0.04
C VAL A 421 4.16 -30.63 1.48
N SER A 422 3.52 -29.67 2.16
CA SER A 422 3.79 -29.40 3.57
C SER A 422 3.54 -30.64 4.43
N THR A 423 2.42 -31.35 4.25
CA THR A 423 2.09 -32.56 5.00
C THR A 423 3.14 -33.66 4.81
N LEU A 424 3.57 -33.89 3.56
CA LEU A 424 4.61 -34.86 3.25
C LEU A 424 5.95 -34.48 3.92
N LEU A 425 6.33 -33.21 3.89
CA LEU A 425 7.54 -32.73 4.55
C LEU A 425 7.45 -32.86 6.07
N LEU A 426 6.30 -32.54 6.68
CA LEU A 426 6.07 -32.74 8.11
C LEU A 426 6.27 -34.21 8.50
N LEU A 427 5.66 -35.14 7.75
CA LEU A 427 5.83 -36.58 7.98
C LEU A 427 7.31 -36.99 7.85
N CYS A 428 7.99 -36.56 6.79
CA CYS A 428 9.41 -36.82 6.60
C CYS A 428 10.27 -36.29 7.75
N ILE A 429 10.03 -35.06 8.23
CA ILE A 429 10.77 -34.44 9.34
C ILE A 429 10.58 -35.26 10.62
N PHE A 430 9.34 -35.60 10.97
CA PHE A 430 9.06 -36.38 12.18
C PHE A 430 9.62 -37.82 12.10
N LEU A 431 9.60 -38.45 10.92
CA LEU A 431 10.19 -39.76 10.69
C LEU A 431 11.72 -39.72 10.79
N LEU A 432 12.37 -38.76 10.11
CA LEU A 432 13.83 -38.61 10.13
C LEU A 432 14.34 -38.31 11.54
N GLN A 433 13.66 -37.42 12.28
CA GLN A 433 14.03 -37.12 13.65
C GLN A 433 13.81 -38.32 14.58
N GLY A 434 12.76 -39.11 14.35
CA GLY A 434 12.51 -40.37 15.05
C GLY A 434 13.60 -41.42 14.79
N LEU A 435 13.99 -41.60 13.53
CA LEU A 435 15.07 -42.50 13.12
C LEU A 435 16.42 -42.06 13.68
N ARG A 436 16.70 -40.74 13.68
CA ARG A 436 17.92 -40.17 14.27
C ARG A 436 18.01 -40.50 15.76
N VAL A 437 16.92 -40.30 16.49
CA VAL A 437 16.82 -40.63 17.92
C VAL A 437 16.96 -42.14 18.16
N GLY A 438 16.29 -42.97 17.35
CA GLY A 438 16.37 -44.43 17.43
C GLY A 438 17.79 -44.96 17.19
N ARG A 439 18.49 -44.46 16.17
CA ARG A 439 19.88 -44.83 15.88
C ARG A 439 20.86 -44.40 16.98
N SER A 440 20.66 -43.21 17.56
CA SER A 440 21.46 -42.77 18.71
C SER A 440 21.26 -43.67 19.93
N CYS A 441 20.02 -44.13 20.20
CA CYS A 441 19.74 -45.09 21.26
C CYS A 441 20.34 -46.48 20.98
N LEU A 442 20.28 -46.96 19.73
CA LEU A 442 20.90 -48.24 19.34
C LEU A 442 22.43 -48.22 19.49
N LYS A 443 23.10 -47.15 19.05
CA LYS A 443 24.55 -46.99 19.23
C LYS A 443 24.97 -46.98 20.70
N LEU A 444 24.20 -46.33 21.59
CA LEU A 444 24.45 -46.40 23.03
C LEU A 444 24.23 -47.81 23.61
N ALA A 445 23.24 -48.54 23.10
CA ALA A 445 22.96 -49.91 23.54
C ALA A 445 24.06 -50.90 23.11
N GLU A 446 24.61 -50.74 21.90
CA GLU A 446 25.72 -51.57 21.39
C GLU A 446 27.04 -51.30 22.14
N LEU A 447 27.31 -50.05 22.53
CA LEU A 447 28.48 -49.68 23.33
C LEU A 447 28.43 -50.21 24.78
N THR A 448 27.26 -50.57 25.30
CA THR A 448 27.07 -50.93 26.71
C THR A 448 26.88 -52.42 27.02
N LYS A 449 26.76 -53.31 26.00
CA LYS A 449 26.70 -54.79 26.14
C LYS A 449 25.93 -55.31 27.39
N GLU A 450 24.74 -54.79 27.70
CA GLU A 450 23.84 -55.37 28.71
C GLU A 450 22.39 -55.39 28.24
N SER A 451 21.78 -56.58 28.26
CA SER A 451 20.37 -56.76 27.92
C SER A 451 19.47 -56.18 29.04
N PHE A 452 18.40 -55.49 28.63
CA PHE A 452 17.33 -54.93 29.45
C PHE A 452 17.62 -53.78 30.44
N SER A 453 18.85 -53.59 30.94
CA SER A 453 19.22 -52.44 31.81
C SER A 453 19.52 -51.15 31.03
N SER A 454 19.82 -51.29 29.73
CA SER A 454 20.35 -50.23 28.85
C SER A 454 19.32 -49.12 28.53
N TYR A 455 18.00 -49.37 28.56
CA TYR A 455 17.00 -48.33 28.31
C TYR A 455 16.94 -47.27 29.43
N ARG A 456 17.10 -47.69 30.69
CA ARG A 456 17.19 -46.79 31.86
C ARG A 456 18.54 -46.08 31.95
N ARG A 457 19.62 -46.72 31.47
CA ARG A 457 20.98 -46.16 31.49
C ARG A 457 21.21 -45.17 30.33
N CYS A 458 20.62 -45.42 29.15
CA CYS A 458 20.55 -44.46 28.04
C CYS A 458 19.75 -43.19 28.42
N ALA A 459 18.79 -43.29 29.34
CA ALA A 459 18.10 -42.14 29.92
C ALA A 459 18.98 -41.33 30.90
N LYS A 460 19.94 -41.99 31.58
CA LYS A 460 20.89 -41.37 32.52
C LYS A 460 22.10 -40.74 31.81
N GLU A 461 22.61 -41.34 30.73
CA GLU A 461 23.60 -40.70 29.85
C GLU A 461 22.98 -39.53 29.04
N ARG A 462 21.66 -39.57 28.81
CA ARG A 462 20.87 -38.44 28.26
C ARG A 462 20.73 -37.28 29.23
N GLU A 463 20.85 -37.50 30.53
CA GLU A 463 20.99 -36.41 31.51
C GLU A 463 22.23 -35.57 31.16
N ARG A 464 23.26 -36.18 30.54
CA ARG A 464 24.51 -35.56 30.08
C ARG A 464 24.44 -34.84 28.72
N THR A 465 23.53 -35.23 27.81
CA THR A 465 23.34 -34.56 26.48
C THR A 465 22.11 -33.63 26.47
N GLY A 466 21.11 -33.92 27.31
CA GLY A 466 20.21 -32.93 27.88
C GLY A 466 21.01 -31.86 28.62
N LEU A 467 22.10 -32.24 29.33
CA LEU A 467 23.11 -31.28 29.79
C LEU A 467 23.78 -30.54 28.64
N GLU A 468 24.05 -31.09 27.45
CA GLU A 468 24.70 -30.29 26.38
C GLU A 468 23.78 -29.26 25.76
N THR A 469 22.49 -29.53 25.67
CA THR A 469 21.51 -28.57 25.13
C THR A 469 21.01 -27.64 26.22
N ALA A 470 20.87 -28.12 27.45
CA ALA A 470 20.74 -27.30 28.63
C ALA A 470 22.03 -26.52 28.90
N VAL A 471 23.23 -26.97 28.54
CA VAL A 471 24.51 -26.23 28.64
C VAL A 471 24.63 -25.26 27.48
N LEU A 472 24.11 -25.55 26.29
CA LEU A 472 24.02 -24.57 25.21
C LEU A 472 23.00 -23.49 25.57
N LEU A 473 21.82 -23.87 26.07
CA LEU A 473 20.78 -22.96 26.55
C LEU A 473 21.18 -22.26 27.86
N THR A 474 21.96 -22.89 28.73
CA THR A 474 22.56 -22.29 29.95
C THR A 474 23.77 -21.45 29.59
N ARG A 475 24.52 -21.74 28.51
CA ARG A 475 25.54 -20.84 27.96
C ARG A 475 24.90 -19.64 27.29
N ILE A 476 23.79 -19.82 26.58
CA ILE A 476 22.98 -18.73 26.04
C ILE A 476 22.36 -17.94 27.20
N ASN A 477 21.81 -18.61 28.22
CA ASN A 477 21.27 -17.96 29.42
C ASN A 477 22.37 -17.28 30.24
N ASN A 478 23.58 -17.86 30.30
CA ASN A 478 24.74 -17.29 30.99
C ASN A 478 25.32 -16.10 30.22
N PHE A 479 25.37 -16.18 28.88
CA PHE A 479 25.71 -15.08 27.97
C PHE A 479 24.64 -13.98 27.97
N MET A 480 23.40 -14.32 28.34
CA MET A 480 22.30 -13.39 28.60
C MET A 480 22.27 -12.95 30.09
N THR A 481 23.22 -13.40 30.93
CA THR A 481 23.33 -12.94 32.32
C THR A 481 24.62 -12.22 32.65
N GLU A 482 25.72 -12.54 31.95
CA GLU A 482 26.92 -11.71 31.80
C GLU A 482 26.62 -10.55 30.83
#